data_AF-A0A2E5NYD6-F1
#
_entry.id   AF-A0A2E5NYD6-F1
#
_cell.length_a   1.000
_cell.length_b   1.000
_cell.length_c   1.000
_cell.angle_alpha   90.00
_cell.angle_beta   90.00
_cell.angle_gamma   90.00
#
_symmetry.space_group_name_H-M   'P 1'
#
loop_
_entity.id
_entity.type
_entity.pdbx_description
1 polymer ?
#
loop_
_entity_poly.entity_id
_entity_poly.type
_entity_poly.pdbx_seq_one_letter_code
_entity_poly.pdbx_strand_id
1 'polypeptide(L)'
;MPQNRLYYLFMISKTWLKGNLHTHTTNSDGDASPEHVSEWYHEHGYDWLCLSDHNHLTVLQGSKAEKAKWPLLVHGEEVTSRQSVGPVHVNGYGITELVEASDSTDIVTAMRENVERIIAAGGMASINHPNFRWAFDDGAMMQVEGYKFMEVFNGHPNTHNDGGGGKTSTAGIWDRLLSNGRKVWGIAVDDSHHYTNEFAADRSNPGRGWVQVKSETFSQDGILTAMSDGDFYASTGVTIGDMVSNTGEIKLEIDPETEADGIQAKYTTLFTGSNGRLLYESTTNSPTYKPTRLDGYVRATVYSSRGTRAWTQPVFIGS
;
A
#
# COMPACT_ATOMS: atom_id res chain seq x y z
N MET A 1 -28.61 47.64 -9.08
CA MET A 1 -28.72 46.21 -8.75
C MET A 1 -27.50 45.50 -9.33
N PRO A 2 -26.53 45.07 -8.52
CA PRO A 2 -25.52 44.13 -8.98
C PRO A 2 -25.94 42.71 -8.61
N GLN A 3 -25.78 41.82 -9.58
CA GLN A 3 -26.20 40.42 -9.58
C GLN A 3 -25.31 39.61 -8.63
N ASN A 4 -25.89 39.10 -7.55
CA ASN A 4 -25.28 38.07 -6.72
C ASN A 4 -25.08 36.78 -7.54
N ARG A 5 -23.84 36.46 -7.91
CA ARG A 5 -23.43 35.07 -8.16
C ARG A 5 -22.54 34.63 -7.01
N LEU A 6 -23.21 34.19 -5.95
CA LEU A 6 -22.65 33.26 -4.98
C LEU A 6 -22.32 31.96 -5.73
N TYR A 7 -21.04 31.75 -6.05
CA TYR A 7 -20.51 30.43 -6.35
C TYR A 7 -20.25 29.73 -5.02
N TYR A 8 -21.29 29.10 -4.47
CA TYR A 8 -21.13 28.05 -3.48
C TYR A 8 -20.93 26.73 -4.23
N LEU A 9 -19.77 26.07 -4.07
CA LEU A 9 -19.75 24.64 -3.74
C LEU A 9 -18.36 24.21 -3.29
N PHE A 10 -18.27 23.93 -1.99
CA PHE A 10 -17.39 22.98 -1.32
C PHE A 10 -16.39 22.22 -2.23
N MET A 11 -15.12 22.62 -2.21
CA MET A 11 -14.08 21.61 -2.15
C MET A 11 -14.05 21.15 -0.68
N ILE A 12 -14.73 20.05 -0.37
CA ILE A 12 -14.26 19.22 0.73
C ILE A 12 -12.90 18.73 0.21
N SER A 13 -11.80 19.38 0.60
CA SER A 13 -10.49 18.77 0.38
C SER A 13 -10.52 17.49 1.20
N LYS A 14 -10.76 16.35 0.55
CA LYS A 14 -10.48 15.07 1.20
C LYS A 14 -9.02 15.15 1.63
N THR A 15 -8.78 15.13 2.94
CA THR A 15 -7.41 15.16 3.49
C THR A 15 -6.63 13.92 3.06
N TRP A 16 -7.34 12.83 2.79
CA TRP A 16 -6.80 11.53 2.39
C TRP A 16 -7.50 11.03 1.12
N LEU A 17 -6.69 10.59 0.15
CA LEU A 17 -7.11 9.94 -1.08
C LEU A 17 -6.93 8.43 -0.93
N LYS A 18 -8.04 7.69 -0.92
CA LYS A 18 -8.02 6.24 -0.78
C LYS A 18 -7.63 5.59 -2.10
N GLY A 19 -6.63 4.71 -2.12
CA GLY A 19 -6.25 4.00 -3.33
C GLY A 19 -5.69 2.62 -3.15
N ASN A 20 -5.82 1.80 -4.19
CA ASN A 20 -5.22 0.47 -4.27
C ASN A 20 -4.09 0.42 -5.30
N LEU A 21 -3.10 -0.42 -5.02
CA LEU A 21 -1.85 -0.53 -5.78
C LEU A 21 -1.64 -1.91 -6.41
N HIS A 22 -2.44 -2.91 -6.04
CA HIS A 22 -2.23 -4.27 -6.50
C HIS A 22 -3.59 -4.92 -6.82
N THR A 23 -3.92 -4.99 -8.10
CA THR A 23 -5.20 -5.54 -8.59
C THR A 23 -5.02 -6.16 -9.96
N HIS A 24 -5.73 -7.26 -10.20
CA HIS A 24 -5.66 -8.04 -11.44
C HIS A 24 -7.00 -8.04 -12.18
N THR A 25 -6.93 -8.11 -13.49
CA THR A 25 -8.05 -8.10 -14.42
C THR A 25 -7.95 -9.28 -15.38
N THR A 26 -8.90 -9.41 -16.32
CA THR A 26 -8.81 -10.40 -17.41
C THR A 26 -7.64 -10.18 -18.36
N ASN A 27 -6.86 -9.10 -18.24
CA ASN A 27 -5.64 -8.90 -19.02
C ASN A 27 -4.45 -9.72 -18.48
N SER A 28 -4.53 -10.24 -17.26
CA SER A 28 -3.66 -11.31 -16.74
C SER A 28 -4.48 -12.54 -16.32
N ASP A 29 -4.89 -12.60 -15.06
CA ASP A 29 -5.45 -13.77 -14.39
C ASP A 29 -6.57 -13.43 -13.39
N GLY A 30 -7.04 -12.18 -13.39
CA GLY A 30 -8.28 -11.79 -12.72
C GLY A 30 -9.55 -12.27 -13.45
N ASP A 31 -10.66 -12.30 -12.73
CA ASP A 31 -11.95 -12.82 -13.24
C ASP A 31 -12.89 -11.76 -13.85
N ALA A 32 -12.46 -10.50 -13.91
CA ALA A 32 -13.26 -9.38 -14.40
C ALA A 32 -12.48 -8.41 -15.29
N SER A 33 -13.19 -7.72 -16.19
CA SER A 33 -12.55 -6.79 -17.14
C SER A 33 -11.95 -5.57 -16.43
N PRO A 34 -10.93 -4.93 -17.01
CA PRO A 34 -10.37 -3.68 -16.49
C PRO A 34 -11.42 -2.61 -16.15
N GLU A 35 -12.44 -2.45 -16.99
CA GLU A 35 -13.54 -1.51 -16.75
C GLU A 35 -14.36 -1.91 -15.53
N HIS A 36 -14.72 -3.19 -15.40
CA HIS A 36 -15.50 -3.68 -14.26
C HIS A 36 -14.74 -3.52 -12.95
N VAL A 37 -13.45 -3.88 -12.93
CA VAL A 37 -12.57 -3.69 -11.78
C VAL A 37 -12.51 -2.21 -11.39
N SER A 38 -12.28 -1.33 -12.37
CA SER A 38 -12.22 0.12 -12.15
C SER A 38 -13.54 0.68 -11.62
N GLU A 39 -14.68 0.27 -12.18
CA GLU A 39 -16.02 0.65 -11.70
C GLU A 39 -16.24 0.17 -10.26
N TRP A 40 -15.86 -1.08 -9.93
CA TRP A 40 -15.98 -1.61 -8.57
C TRP A 40 -15.25 -0.72 -7.56
N TYR A 41 -13.98 -0.37 -7.81
CA TYR A 41 -13.22 0.48 -6.89
C TYR A 41 -13.83 1.89 -6.76
N HIS A 42 -14.30 2.47 -7.86
CA HIS A 42 -14.98 3.76 -7.84
C HIS A 42 -16.24 3.73 -6.95
N GLU A 43 -17.10 2.73 -7.15
CA GLU A 43 -18.35 2.54 -6.40
C GLU A 43 -18.11 2.26 -4.91
N HIS A 44 -16.93 1.71 -4.56
CA HIS A 44 -16.51 1.43 -3.18
C HIS A 44 -15.66 2.56 -2.57
N GLY A 45 -15.72 3.76 -3.16
CA GLY A 45 -15.19 5.00 -2.58
C GLY A 45 -13.68 5.14 -2.67
N TYR A 46 -13.02 4.42 -3.58
CA TYR A 46 -11.61 4.65 -3.89
C TYR A 46 -11.48 5.85 -4.82
N ASP A 47 -10.52 6.71 -4.50
CA ASP A 47 -10.21 7.92 -5.25
C ASP A 47 -9.25 7.62 -6.42
N TRP A 48 -8.37 6.63 -6.26
CA TRP A 48 -7.41 6.21 -7.29
C TRP A 48 -7.13 4.70 -7.25
N LEU A 49 -6.62 4.16 -8.36
CA LEU A 49 -6.37 2.73 -8.55
C LEU A 49 -5.19 2.51 -9.49
N CYS A 50 -4.34 1.54 -9.16
CA CYS A 50 -3.40 0.93 -10.09
C CYS A 50 -3.96 -0.42 -10.55
N LEU A 51 -4.21 -0.56 -11.86
CA LEU A 51 -4.41 -1.87 -12.49
C LEU A 51 -3.01 -2.44 -12.73
N SER A 52 -2.66 -3.53 -12.05
CA SER A 52 -1.30 -4.05 -11.99
C SER A 52 -1.21 -5.46 -12.57
N ASP A 53 -1.84 -5.68 -13.73
CA ASP A 53 -1.85 -6.99 -14.38
C ASP A 53 -0.44 -7.56 -14.58
N HIS A 54 -0.29 -8.88 -14.46
CA HIS A 54 0.98 -9.56 -14.65
C HIS A 54 1.57 -9.31 -16.05
N ASN A 55 2.74 -8.69 -16.10
CA ASN A 55 3.51 -8.42 -17.32
C ASN A 55 2.66 -7.75 -18.42
N HIS A 56 1.71 -6.90 -18.02
CA HIS A 56 0.82 -6.20 -18.93
C HIS A 56 0.48 -4.81 -18.41
N LEU A 57 0.75 -3.78 -19.22
CA LEU A 57 0.42 -2.40 -18.91
C LEU A 57 -1.02 -2.09 -19.37
N THR A 58 -1.99 -2.27 -18.48
CA THR A 58 -3.39 -1.99 -18.76
C THR A 58 -3.67 -0.48 -18.73
N VAL A 59 -3.97 0.10 -19.90
CA VAL A 59 -4.36 1.52 -20.03
C VAL A 59 -5.78 1.62 -20.56
N LEU A 60 -6.71 2.00 -19.69
CA LEU A 60 -8.10 2.22 -20.08
C LEU A 60 -8.26 3.50 -20.89
N GLN A 61 -8.87 3.35 -22.07
CA GLN A 61 -9.31 4.47 -22.91
C GLN A 61 -10.84 4.54 -22.86
N GLY A 62 -11.37 5.76 -22.93
CA GLY A 62 -12.81 5.97 -22.85
C GLY A 62 -13.17 7.43 -23.07
N SER A 63 -14.43 7.65 -23.43
CA SER A 63 -15.07 8.96 -23.42
C SER A 63 -15.05 9.58 -22.02
N LYS A 64 -15.33 10.89 -21.94
CA LYS A 64 -15.48 11.58 -20.65
C LYS A 64 -16.53 10.92 -19.75
N ALA A 65 -17.60 10.35 -20.33
CA ALA A 65 -18.67 9.70 -19.59
C ALA A 65 -18.24 8.35 -19.01
N GLU A 66 -17.42 7.58 -19.73
CA GLU A 66 -16.86 6.32 -19.24
C GLU A 66 -15.82 6.56 -18.14
N LYS A 67 -14.89 7.50 -18.37
CA LYS A 67 -13.86 7.87 -17.38
C LYS A 67 -14.44 8.41 -16.07
N ALA A 68 -15.65 8.99 -16.10
CA ALA A 68 -16.33 9.47 -14.90
C ALA A 68 -16.83 8.34 -13.96
N LYS A 69 -16.80 7.07 -14.41
CA LYS A 69 -17.16 5.90 -13.61
C LYS A 69 -15.97 5.21 -12.97
N TRP A 70 -14.75 5.70 -13.23
CA TRP A 70 -13.52 5.09 -12.75
C TRP A 70 -12.86 6.02 -11.73
N PRO A 71 -12.08 5.47 -10.79
CA PRO A 71 -11.18 6.29 -10.00
C PRO A 71 -10.07 6.88 -10.90
N LEU A 72 -9.23 7.75 -10.36
CA LEU A 72 -8.01 8.15 -11.06
C LEU A 72 -7.13 6.91 -11.27
N LEU A 73 -6.81 6.58 -12.52
CA LEU A 73 -5.98 5.43 -12.84
C LEU A 73 -4.50 5.82 -12.85
N VAL A 74 -3.72 5.16 -12.00
CA VAL A 74 -2.26 5.22 -11.98
C VAL A 74 -1.74 4.10 -12.88
N HIS A 75 -0.85 4.43 -13.80
CA HIS A 75 -0.21 3.43 -14.66
C HIS A 75 0.66 2.49 -13.82
N GLY A 76 0.57 1.20 -14.07
CA GLY A 76 1.44 0.21 -13.46
C GLY A 76 1.23 -1.18 -14.00
N GLU A 77 2.04 -2.09 -13.51
CA GLU A 77 1.98 -3.53 -13.78
C GLU A 77 2.63 -4.30 -12.63
N GLU A 78 2.36 -5.61 -12.56
CA GLU A 78 3.16 -6.53 -11.76
C GLU A 78 4.18 -7.24 -12.65
N VAL A 79 5.47 -6.92 -12.47
CA VAL A 79 6.56 -7.55 -13.21
C VAL A 79 6.86 -8.91 -12.57
N THR A 80 6.33 -9.97 -13.20
CA THR A 80 6.43 -11.34 -12.68
C THR A 80 7.52 -12.14 -13.36
N SER A 81 8.57 -12.47 -12.60
CA SER A 81 9.62 -13.39 -13.04
C SER A 81 9.19 -14.84 -12.84
N ARG A 82 9.10 -15.58 -13.96
CA ARG A 82 8.59 -16.96 -13.99
C ARG A 82 9.68 -18.03 -13.95
N GLN A 83 10.95 -17.66 -14.15
CA GLN A 83 12.07 -18.61 -14.27
C GLN A 83 12.85 -18.78 -12.95
N SER A 84 12.65 -17.89 -11.98
CA SER A 84 13.32 -17.97 -10.68
C SER A 84 12.92 -19.20 -9.87
N VAL A 85 13.82 -19.67 -9.01
CA VAL A 85 13.59 -20.84 -8.13
C VAL A 85 12.47 -20.63 -7.09
N GLY A 86 11.91 -19.43 -7.01
CA GLY A 86 10.69 -19.06 -6.29
C GLY A 86 10.00 -17.86 -6.97
N PRO A 87 8.74 -17.53 -6.64
CA PRO A 87 8.06 -16.38 -7.25
C PRO A 87 8.77 -15.08 -6.88
N VAL A 88 9.07 -14.26 -7.89
CA VAL A 88 9.58 -12.89 -7.71
C VAL A 88 8.67 -11.96 -8.46
N HIS A 89 7.89 -11.17 -7.71
CA HIS A 89 6.98 -10.19 -8.24
C HIS A 89 7.36 -8.81 -7.73
N VAL A 90 7.40 -7.84 -8.64
CA VAL A 90 7.72 -6.44 -8.33
C VAL A 90 6.72 -5.55 -9.07
N ASN A 91 5.89 -4.81 -8.34
CA ASN A 91 5.02 -3.82 -8.98
C ASN A 91 5.82 -2.58 -9.38
N GLY A 92 5.53 -2.06 -10.58
CA GLY A 92 5.99 -0.77 -11.05
C GLY A 92 4.83 0.24 -11.08
N TYR A 93 5.00 1.39 -10.43
CA TYR A 93 3.99 2.46 -10.39
C TYR A 93 4.48 3.70 -11.13
N GLY A 94 3.63 4.29 -11.97
CA GLY A 94 3.97 5.46 -12.79
C GLY A 94 4.86 5.16 -13.99
N ILE A 95 5.00 3.88 -14.37
CA ILE A 95 5.79 3.49 -15.55
C ILE A 95 5.19 4.07 -16.84
N THR A 96 6.06 4.45 -17.77
CA THR A 96 5.65 5.01 -19.06
C THR A 96 5.57 3.99 -20.19
N GLU A 97 6.10 2.79 -19.95
CA GLU A 97 6.12 1.68 -20.90
C GLU A 97 6.11 0.34 -20.15
N LEU A 98 5.77 -0.73 -20.86
CA LEU A 98 5.79 -2.10 -20.36
C LEU A 98 7.21 -2.53 -19.99
N VAL A 99 7.38 -3.14 -18.83
CA VAL A 99 8.65 -3.63 -18.31
C VAL A 99 8.76 -5.14 -18.52
N GLU A 100 9.73 -5.54 -19.33
CA GLU A 100 10.07 -6.95 -19.51
C GLU A 100 10.63 -7.55 -18.22
N ALA A 101 10.04 -8.66 -17.76
CA ALA A 101 10.50 -9.35 -16.56
C ALA A 101 11.85 -10.02 -16.76
N SER A 102 12.61 -10.13 -15.66
CA SER A 102 13.83 -10.92 -15.63
C SER A 102 13.55 -12.40 -15.89
N ASP A 103 14.41 -12.99 -16.72
CA ASP A 103 14.50 -14.42 -17.01
C ASP A 103 15.53 -15.16 -16.12
N SER A 104 16.20 -14.44 -15.21
CA SER A 104 17.12 -15.04 -14.25
C SER A 104 16.44 -16.08 -13.36
N THR A 105 17.16 -17.18 -13.10
CA THR A 105 16.72 -18.24 -12.20
C THR A 105 17.02 -17.94 -10.72
N ASP A 106 17.88 -16.95 -10.46
CA ASP A 106 18.25 -16.50 -9.11
C ASP A 106 17.29 -15.40 -8.62
N ILE A 107 16.80 -15.55 -7.38
CA ILE A 107 15.79 -14.65 -6.80
C ILE A 107 16.31 -13.22 -6.67
N VAL A 108 17.54 -13.04 -6.14
CA VAL A 108 18.11 -11.71 -5.90
C VAL A 108 18.37 -11.00 -7.22
N THR A 109 18.92 -11.72 -8.19
CA THR A 109 19.19 -11.22 -9.54
C THR A 109 17.90 -10.83 -10.24
N ALA A 110 16.88 -11.69 -10.21
CA ALA A 110 15.59 -11.39 -10.83
C ALA A 110 14.90 -10.17 -10.20
N MET A 111 14.92 -10.09 -8.87
CA MET A 111 14.36 -8.96 -8.14
C MET A 111 15.08 -7.66 -8.47
N ARG A 112 16.42 -7.68 -8.46
CA ARG A 112 17.25 -6.53 -8.81
C ARG A 112 16.98 -6.04 -10.22
N GLU A 113 16.97 -6.93 -11.20
CA GLU A 113 16.74 -6.57 -12.59
C GLU A 113 15.33 -6.00 -12.81
N ASN A 114 14.30 -6.58 -12.18
CA ASN A 114 12.94 -6.03 -12.27
C ASN A 114 12.88 -4.62 -11.67
N VAL A 115 13.50 -4.39 -10.51
CA VAL A 115 13.58 -3.05 -9.89
C VAL A 115 14.31 -2.06 -10.79
N GLU A 116 15.48 -2.42 -11.32
CA GLU A 116 16.27 -1.57 -12.22
C GLU A 116 15.49 -1.20 -13.49
N ARG A 117 14.78 -2.16 -14.09
CA ARG A 117 13.99 -1.94 -15.31
C ARG A 117 12.74 -1.09 -15.05
N ILE A 118 12.06 -1.26 -13.91
CA ILE A 118 10.95 -0.39 -13.49
C ILE A 118 11.42 1.06 -13.33
N ILE A 119 12.57 1.27 -12.70
CA ILE A 119 13.16 2.61 -12.54
C ILE A 119 13.54 3.19 -13.90
N ALA A 120 14.11 2.38 -14.80
CA ALA A 120 14.44 2.81 -16.15
C ALA A 120 13.19 3.22 -16.96
N ALA A 121 12.05 2.57 -16.72
CA ALA A 121 10.74 2.94 -17.29
C ALA A 121 10.08 4.14 -16.59
N GLY A 122 10.80 4.84 -15.70
CA GLY A 122 10.34 6.05 -15.01
C GLY A 122 9.48 5.81 -13.76
N GLY A 123 9.28 4.54 -13.38
CA GLY A 123 8.39 4.17 -12.28
C GLY A 123 9.07 4.06 -10.91
N MET A 124 8.24 3.78 -9.90
CA MET A 124 8.66 3.39 -8.56
C MET A 124 8.40 1.91 -8.33
N ALA A 125 9.40 1.18 -7.83
CA ALA A 125 9.29 -0.26 -7.59
C ALA A 125 8.79 -0.59 -6.18
N SER A 126 7.92 -1.60 -6.10
CA SER A 126 7.45 -2.25 -4.88
C SER A 126 7.80 -3.73 -4.90
N ILE A 127 8.42 -4.24 -3.84
CA ILE A 127 8.60 -5.69 -3.69
C ILE A 127 7.33 -6.28 -3.08
N ASN A 128 6.73 -7.24 -3.79
CA ASN A 128 5.43 -7.79 -3.41
C ASN A 128 5.57 -9.02 -2.50
N HIS A 129 4.61 -9.16 -1.58
CA HIS A 129 4.31 -10.35 -0.78
C HIS A 129 5.48 -11.35 -0.58
N PRO A 130 6.56 -10.99 0.15
CA PRO A 130 7.79 -11.82 0.25
C PRO A 130 7.53 -13.25 0.78
N ASN A 131 6.51 -13.39 1.63
CA ASN A 131 6.12 -14.65 2.23
C ASN A 131 5.24 -15.53 1.30
N PHE A 132 4.83 -15.05 0.12
CA PHE A 132 4.12 -15.89 -0.86
C PHE A 132 5.01 -17.07 -1.28
N ARG A 133 4.56 -18.28 -0.97
CA ARG A 133 5.34 -19.52 -1.09
C ARG A 133 6.70 -19.49 -0.36
N TRP A 134 6.86 -18.60 0.62
CA TRP A 134 8.09 -18.41 1.40
C TRP A 134 9.31 -18.11 0.53
N ALA A 135 9.11 -17.38 -0.58
CA ALA A 135 10.10 -17.22 -1.64
C ALA A 135 11.39 -16.54 -1.16
N PHE A 136 11.27 -15.47 -0.38
CA PHE A 136 12.43 -14.71 0.10
C PHE A 136 12.14 -13.95 1.40
N ASP A 137 13.20 -13.39 1.98
CA ASP A 137 13.16 -12.64 3.25
C ASP A 137 13.97 -11.34 3.15
N ASP A 138 14.15 -10.67 4.31
CA ASP A 138 14.93 -9.45 4.41
C ASP A 138 16.38 -9.60 3.90
N GLY A 139 16.98 -10.79 3.99
CA GLY A 139 18.34 -11.04 3.52
C GLY A 139 18.48 -10.92 2.00
N ALA A 140 17.49 -11.37 1.25
CA ALA A 140 17.44 -11.16 -0.21
C ALA A 140 17.13 -9.69 -0.55
N MET A 141 16.14 -9.10 0.12
CA MET A 141 15.71 -7.72 -0.12
C MET A 141 16.79 -6.68 0.25
N MET A 142 17.69 -7.00 1.19
CA MET A 142 18.85 -6.16 1.54
C MET A 142 19.93 -6.12 0.46
N GLN A 143 19.96 -7.09 -0.46
CA GLN A 143 20.92 -7.12 -1.56
C GLN A 143 20.46 -6.32 -2.79
N VAL A 144 19.19 -5.91 -2.80
CA VAL A 144 18.60 -5.11 -3.89
C VAL A 144 18.48 -3.66 -3.44
N GLU A 145 18.74 -2.71 -4.34
CA GLU A 145 18.57 -1.27 -4.11
C GLU A 145 17.52 -0.69 -5.05
N GLY A 146 17.04 0.52 -4.75
CA GLY A 146 16.17 1.29 -5.64
C GLY A 146 14.65 1.11 -5.42
N TYR A 147 14.19 0.01 -4.85
CA TYR A 147 12.77 -0.14 -4.51
C TYR A 147 12.37 0.81 -3.38
N LYS A 148 11.18 1.40 -3.50
CA LYS A 148 10.63 2.36 -2.53
C LYS A 148 9.65 1.71 -1.58
N PHE A 149 8.96 0.65 -2.01
CA PHE A 149 7.85 0.06 -1.27
C PHE A 149 8.08 -1.42 -1.01
N MET A 150 7.46 -1.91 0.05
CA MET A 150 7.19 -3.33 0.25
C MET A 150 5.78 -3.54 0.79
N GLU A 151 5.18 -4.68 0.45
CA GLU A 151 3.88 -5.05 0.99
C GLU A 151 4.04 -5.55 2.43
N VAL A 152 3.55 -4.75 3.38
CA VAL A 152 3.40 -5.15 4.79
C VAL A 152 2.10 -5.90 5.02
N PHE A 153 1.16 -5.75 4.09
CA PHE A 153 -0.05 -6.56 4.00
C PHE A 153 -0.42 -6.76 2.53
N ASN A 154 -0.70 -8.00 2.15
CA ASN A 154 -1.28 -8.35 0.88
C ASN A 154 -2.58 -9.14 1.11
N GLY A 155 -3.67 -8.73 0.45
CA GLY A 155 -4.99 -9.30 0.62
C GLY A 155 -5.17 -10.69 0.02
N HIS A 156 -4.25 -11.18 -0.82
CA HIS A 156 -4.28 -12.53 -1.34
C HIS A 156 -4.07 -13.57 -0.21
N PRO A 157 -4.95 -14.58 -0.08
CA PRO A 157 -5.04 -15.44 1.11
C PRO A 157 -3.79 -16.31 1.36
N ASN A 158 -2.97 -16.53 0.33
CA ASN A 158 -1.79 -17.41 0.40
C ASN A 158 -0.46 -16.65 0.61
N THR A 159 -0.48 -15.37 0.96
CA THR A 159 0.74 -14.54 1.11
C THR A 159 1.36 -14.61 2.50
N HIS A 160 0.68 -15.21 3.48
CA HIS A 160 1.21 -15.49 4.81
C HIS A 160 1.81 -14.26 5.52
N ASN A 161 1.09 -13.13 5.51
CA ASN A 161 1.51 -11.85 6.09
C ASN A 161 2.04 -11.98 7.54
N ASP A 162 1.36 -12.74 8.40
CA ASP A 162 1.73 -12.89 9.81
C ASP A 162 2.96 -13.83 10.03
N GLY A 163 3.52 -14.43 8.98
CA GLY A 163 4.62 -15.38 9.08
C GLY A 163 4.18 -16.73 9.67
N GLY A 164 5.13 -17.51 10.19
CA GLY A 164 4.84 -18.82 10.79
C GLY A 164 5.96 -19.83 10.59
N GLY A 165 6.01 -20.88 11.42
CA GLY A 165 6.99 -21.96 11.29
C GLY A 165 8.46 -21.50 11.37
N GLY A 166 8.74 -20.41 12.08
CA GLY A 166 10.07 -19.79 12.15
C GLY A 166 10.35 -18.74 11.08
N LYS A 167 9.41 -18.50 10.14
CA LYS A 167 9.47 -17.39 9.18
C LYS A 167 8.90 -16.12 9.79
N THR A 168 9.55 -15.00 9.49
CA THR A 168 9.18 -13.67 10.01
C THR A 168 7.92 -13.16 9.29
N SER A 169 7.08 -12.39 9.99
CA SER A 169 5.96 -11.68 9.36
C SER A 169 6.47 -10.62 8.37
N THR A 170 5.65 -10.20 7.42
CA THR A 170 5.97 -9.11 6.47
C THR A 170 6.30 -7.80 7.21
N ALA A 171 5.56 -7.48 8.27
CA ALA A 171 5.89 -6.33 9.14
C ALA A 171 7.24 -6.50 9.88
N GLY A 172 7.60 -7.72 10.28
CA GLY A 172 8.90 -8.00 10.88
C GLY A 172 10.06 -7.97 9.87
N ILE A 173 9.81 -8.38 8.62
CA ILE A 173 10.75 -8.19 7.50
C ILE A 173 10.98 -6.69 7.31
N TRP A 174 9.91 -5.90 7.28
CA TRP A 174 10.00 -4.44 7.18
C TRP A 174 10.85 -3.85 8.32
N ASP A 175 10.61 -4.28 9.56
CA ASP A 175 11.39 -3.81 10.71
C ASP A 175 12.89 -4.12 10.56
N ARG A 176 13.26 -5.28 10.01
CA ARG A 176 14.65 -5.66 9.77
C ARG A 176 15.30 -4.81 8.68
N LEU A 177 14.58 -4.53 7.59
CA LEU A 177 15.07 -3.63 6.54
C LEU A 177 15.34 -2.22 7.11
N LEU A 178 14.37 -1.66 7.83
CA LEU A 178 14.48 -0.33 8.44
C LEU A 178 15.65 -0.27 9.44
N SER A 179 15.83 -1.31 10.24
CA SER A 179 16.90 -1.38 11.25
C SER A 179 18.29 -1.47 10.63
N ASN A 180 18.40 -1.98 9.40
CA ASN A 180 19.64 -2.06 8.64
C ASN A 180 19.82 -0.88 7.68
N GLY A 181 19.12 0.24 7.93
CA GLY A 181 19.33 1.51 7.23
C GLY A 181 18.59 1.64 5.91
N ARG A 182 17.77 0.65 5.52
CA ARG A 182 16.94 0.76 4.31
C ARG A 182 15.80 1.74 4.56
N LYS A 183 15.61 2.70 3.65
CA LYS A 183 14.49 3.64 3.68
C LYS A 183 13.40 3.18 2.71
N VAL A 184 12.50 2.33 3.20
CA VAL A 184 11.42 1.73 2.43
C VAL A 184 10.09 1.90 3.13
N TRP A 185 9.05 2.15 2.35
CA TRP A 185 7.69 2.39 2.82
C TRP A 185 6.87 1.11 2.81
N GLY A 186 6.01 0.95 3.80
CA GLY A 186 5.11 -0.19 3.94
C GLY A 186 3.75 0.11 3.32
N ILE A 187 3.30 -0.72 2.38
CA ILE A 187 1.98 -0.61 1.75
C ILE A 187 1.08 -1.79 2.11
N ALA A 188 -0.23 -1.55 2.15
CA ALA A 188 -1.26 -2.59 2.23
C ALA A 188 -2.03 -2.59 0.91
N VAL A 189 -2.27 -3.77 0.35
CA VAL A 189 -2.89 -3.92 -0.96
C VAL A 189 -3.90 -5.06 -0.99
N ASP A 190 -4.72 -5.13 -2.04
CA ASP A 190 -5.70 -6.20 -2.21
C ASP A 190 -5.09 -7.43 -2.85
N ASP A 191 -4.35 -7.27 -3.94
CA ASP A 191 -3.92 -8.35 -4.84
C ASP A 191 -5.12 -9.18 -5.32
N SER A 192 -6.19 -8.45 -5.66
CA SER A 192 -7.51 -8.99 -5.94
C SER A 192 -7.59 -9.57 -7.34
N HIS A 193 -8.13 -10.78 -7.40
CA HIS A 193 -8.38 -11.54 -8.63
C HIS A 193 -9.87 -11.89 -8.80
N HIS A 194 -10.68 -11.70 -7.75
CA HIS A 194 -12.05 -12.18 -7.68
C HIS A 194 -13.03 -11.04 -7.37
N TYR A 195 -13.70 -10.56 -8.41
CA TYR A 195 -14.75 -9.53 -8.36
C TYR A 195 -16.12 -10.12 -8.65
N THR A 196 -16.13 -11.30 -9.26
CA THR A 196 -17.37 -12.01 -9.60
C THR A 196 -17.68 -13.11 -8.59
N ASN A 197 -18.96 -13.46 -8.47
CA ASN A 197 -19.48 -14.43 -7.51
C ASN A 197 -19.31 -13.98 -6.03
N GLU A 198 -19.68 -14.85 -5.09
CA GLU A 198 -19.66 -14.53 -3.66
C GLU A 198 -18.23 -14.37 -3.12
N PHE A 199 -18.00 -13.32 -2.34
CA PHE A 199 -16.73 -13.14 -1.63
C PHE A 199 -16.58 -14.15 -0.50
N ALA A 200 -15.40 -14.77 -0.42
CA ALA A 200 -15.08 -15.78 0.60
C ALA A 200 -13.65 -15.59 1.15
N ALA A 201 -13.35 -16.17 2.31
CA ALA A 201 -12.06 -15.98 2.98
C ALA A 201 -10.87 -16.50 2.16
N ASP A 202 -11.07 -17.61 1.46
CA ASP A 202 -10.09 -18.30 0.60
C ASP A 202 -9.97 -17.71 -0.81
N ARG A 203 -10.76 -16.68 -1.14
CA ARG A 203 -10.69 -15.97 -2.43
C ARG A 203 -9.85 -14.70 -2.29
N SER A 204 -9.18 -14.30 -3.37
CA SER A 204 -8.49 -13.01 -3.45
C SER A 204 -9.49 -11.88 -3.76
N ASN A 205 -10.24 -11.45 -2.73
CA ASN A 205 -11.28 -10.43 -2.84
C ASN A 205 -10.68 -9.02 -2.87
N PRO A 206 -11.34 -8.04 -3.52
CA PRO A 206 -11.02 -6.63 -3.33
C PRO A 206 -11.48 -6.13 -1.95
N GLY A 207 -10.96 -4.97 -1.52
CA GLY A 207 -11.34 -4.31 -0.27
C GLY A 207 -10.69 -4.86 1.01
N ARG A 208 -9.54 -5.52 0.91
CA ARG A 208 -8.77 -6.09 2.02
C ARG A 208 -7.62 -5.21 2.50
N GLY A 209 -6.98 -4.44 1.63
CA GLY A 209 -5.84 -3.58 1.96
C GLY A 209 -5.69 -2.43 0.99
N TRP A 210 -5.38 -1.24 1.48
CA TRP A 210 -5.22 -0.03 0.67
C TRP A 210 -4.28 0.98 1.34
N VAL A 211 -4.00 2.07 0.64
CA VAL A 211 -3.31 3.24 1.20
C VAL A 211 -4.23 4.46 1.21
N GLN A 212 -3.95 5.38 2.12
CA GLN A 212 -4.61 6.67 2.28
C GLN A 212 -3.54 7.73 2.11
N VAL A 213 -3.57 8.43 0.97
CA VAL A 213 -2.50 9.36 0.55
C VAL A 213 -2.89 10.80 0.81
N LYS A 214 -1.99 11.58 1.43
CA LYS A 214 -2.15 13.02 1.61
C LYS A 214 -1.42 13.73 0.48
N SER A 215 -2.13 14.03 -0.60
CA SER A 215 -1.56 14.72 -1.77
C SER A 215 -2.07 16.15 -1.89
N GLU A 216 -1.20 17.06 -2.33
CA GLU A 216 -1.55 18.44 -2.66
C GLU A 216 -2.46 18.54 -3.90
N THR A 217 -2.38 17.55 -4.80
CA THR A 217 -3.16 17.55 -6.04
C THR A 217 -3.80 16.19 -6.30
N PHE A 218 -5.01 16.22 -6.86
CA PHE A 218 -5.66 15.01 -7.33
C PHE A 218 -5.19 14.68 -8.76
N SER A 219 -3.96 14.18 -8.86
CA SER A 219 -3.30 13.78 -10.11
C SER A 219 -2.41 12.55 -9.87
N GLN A 220 -2.06 11.81 -10.93
CA GLN A 220 -1.09 10.71 -10.81
C GLN A 220 0.22 11.20 -10.19
N ASP A 221 0.79 12.28 -10.74
CA ASP A 221 2.04 12.85 -10.25
C ASP A 221 1.94 13.25 -8.77
N GLY A 222 0.85 13.92 -8.38
CA GLY A 222 0.60 14.30 -6.99
C GLY A 222 0.52 13.10 -6.05
N ILE A 223 -0.15 12.02 -6.47
CA ILE A 223 -0.27 10.79 -5.68
C ILE A 223 1.10 10.11 -5.55
N LEU A 224 1.83 9.97 -6.66
CA LEU A 224 3.15 9.33 -6.67
C LEU A 224 4.21 10.13 -5.91
N THR A 225 4.16 11.47 -5.94
CA THR A 225 5.03 12.32 -5.09
C THR A 225 4.75 12.07 -3.62
N ALA A 226 3.48 12.16 -3.18
CA ALA A 226 3.13 11.92 -1.78
C ALA A 226 3.51 10.49 -1.32
N MET A 227 3.31 9.48 -2.18
CA MET A 227 3.78 8.12 -1.91
C MET A 227 5.31 8.02 -1.82
N SER A 228 6.05 8.68 -2.72
CA SER A 228 7.50 8.72 -2.68
C SER A 228 8.03 9.31 -1.38
N ASP A 229 7.35 10.32 -0.85
CA ASP A 229 7.76 11.07 0.34
C ASP A 229 7.27 10.42 1.65
N GLY A 230 6.42 9.40 1.56
CA GLY A 230 5.88 8.68 2.71
C GLY A 230 4.65 9.37 3.34
N ASP A 231 4.03 10.31 2.63
CA ASP A 231 2.84 11.06 3.06
C ASP A 231 1.55 10.24 2.89
N PHE A 232 1.54 9.06 3.50
CA PHE A 232 0.40 8.14 3.50
C PHE A 232 0.42 7.22 4.71
N TYR A 233 -0.70 6.53 4.93
CA TYR A 233 -0.73 5.35 5.79
C TYR A 233 -1.38 4.18 5.05
N ALA A 234 -0.97 2.97 5.40
CA ALA A 234 -1.55 1.72 4.90
C ALA A 234 -2.66 1.25 5.84
N SER A 235 -3.71 0.61 5.32
CA SER A 235 -4.86 0.18 6.11
C SER A 235 -5.56 -1.06 5.54
N THR A 236 -6.15 -1.86 6.42
CA THR A 236 -7.14 -2.90 6.09
C THR A 236 -8.53 -2.57 6.62
N GLY A 237 -8.76 -1.36 7.13
CA GLY A 237 -10.06 -0.90 7.64
C GLY A 237 -10.00 0.22 8.67
N VAL A 238 -8.87 0.37 9.39
CA VAL A 238 -8.69 1.45 10.34
C VAL A 238 -8.59 2.80 9.62
N THR A 239 -9.35 3.78 10.08
CA THR A 239 -9.29 5.16 9.56
C THR A 239 -8.54 6.06 10.54
N ILE A 240 -7.56 6.80 10.03
CA ILE A 240 -6.81 7.82 10.76
C ILE A 240 -7.25 9.16 10.16
N GLY A 241 -8.02 9.94 10.90
CA GLY A 241 -8.60 11.19 10.43
C GLY A 241 -7.52 12.26 10.21
N ASP A 242 -6.56 12.35 11.14
CA ASP A 242 -5.39 13.21 11.01
C ASP A 242 -4.16 12.56 11.68
N MET A 243 -2.97 12.95 11.21
CA MET A 243 -1.73 12.55 11.86
C MET A 243 -0.64 13.61 11.75
N VAL A 244 0.15 13.70 12.82
CA VAL A 244 1.46 14.32 12.84
C VAL A 244 2.48 13.18 12.85
N SER A 245 3.43 13.19 11.91
CA SER A 245 4.47 12.17 11.82
C SER A 245 5.80 12.85 11.48
N ASN A 246 6.57 13.24 12.50
CA ASN A 246 7.88 13.86 12.33
C ASN A 246 8.81 13.54 13.51
N THR A 247 10.04 14.04 13.47
CA THR A 247 11.09 13.74 14.47
C THR A 247 10.82 14.31 15.86
N GLY A 248 9.90 15.27 16.00
CA GLY A 248 9.52 15.85 17.29
C GLY A 248 8.32 15.18 17.95
N GLU A 249 7.36 14.70 17.15
CA GLU A 249 6.15 14.05 17.63
C GLU A 249 5.53 13.15 16.55
N ILE A 250 5.03 12.00 16.99
CA ILE A 250 4.12 11.16 16.21
C ILE A 250 2.81 11.09 16.99
N LYS A 251 1.74 11.61 16.38
CA LYS A 251 0.40 11.66 16.97
C LYS A 251 -0.62 11.26 15.91
N LEU A 252 -1.52 10.35 16.28
CA LEU A 252 -2.62 9.91 15.42
C LEU A 252 -3.93 10.38 16.02
N GLU A 253 -4.93 10.63 15.18
CA GLU A 253 -6.32 10.76 15.55
C GLU A 253 -7.10 9.66 14.81
N ILE A 254 -7.46 8.60 15.55
CA ILE A 254 -8.17 7.44 15.01
C ILE A 254 -9.67 7.76 14.96
N ASP A 255 -10.27 7.62 13.78
CA ASP A 255 -11.71 7.77 13.59
C ASP A 255 -12.41 6.46 13.99
N PRO A 256 -13.20 6.43 15.08
CA PRO A 256 -13.72 5.17 15.60
C PRO A 256 -14.80 4.57 14.69
N GLU A 257 -14.61 3.31 14.30
CA GLU A 257 -15.62 2.48 13.66
C GLU A 257 -16.78 2.29 14.64
N THR A 258 -17.96 2.80 14.28
CA THR A 258 -19.17 2.77 15.11
C THR A 258 -20.21 1.86 14.45
N GLU A 259 -20.65 0.83 15.16
CA GLU A 259 -21.70 -0.08 14.71
C GLU A 259 -23.08 0.60 14.73
N ALA A 260 -24.07 -0.04 14.09
CA ALA A 260 -25.44 0.49 14.03
C ALA A 260 -26.10 0.67 15.41
N ASP A 261 -25.65 -0.07 16.42
CA ASP A 261 -26.11 0.03 17.82
C ASP A 261 -25.35 1.10 18.63
N GLY A 262 -24.42 1.83 18.01
CA GLY A 262 -23.62 2.88 18.62
C GLY A 262 -22.36 2.37 19.35
N ILE A 263 -22.08 1.07 19.35
CA ILE A 263 -20.88 0.51 19.95
C ILE A 263 -19.68 0.84 19.05
N GLN A 264 -18.65 1.43 19.67
CA GLN A 264 -17.39 1.71 18.99
C GLN A 264 -16.40 0.55 19.14
N ALA A 265 -15.66 0.28 18.07
CA ALA A 265 -14.48 -0.57 18.12
C ALA A 265 -13.46 -0.04 19.15
N LYS A 266 -12.62 -0.95 19.64
CA LYS A 266 -11.51 -0.62 20.53
C LYS A 266 -10.20 -0.72 19.77
N TYR A 267 -9.25 0.12 20.14
CA TYR A 267 -7.98 0.23 19.44
C TYR A 267 -6.80 -0.01 20.37
N THR A 268 -5.76 -0.63 19.83
CA THR A 268 -4.43 -0.68 20.44
C THR A 268 -3.43 -0.16 19.43
N THR A 269 -2.68 0.88 19.78
CA THR A 269 -1.61 1.44 18.95
C THR A 269 -0.27 1.06 19.54
N LEU A 270 0.58 0.44 18.74
CA LEU A 270 1.96 0.10 19.07
C LEU A 270 2.92 1.02 18.33
N PHE A 271 3.75 1.75 19.06
CA PHE A 271 4.89 2.45 18.50
C PHE A 271 6.11 1.54 18.53
N THR A 272 6.70 1.31 17.36
CA THR A 272 7.80 0.37 17.15
C THR A 272 9.03 1.11 16.63
N GLY A 273 10.20 0.78 17.16
CA GLY A 273 11.49 1.27 16.65
C GLY A 273 12.46 0.15 16.32
N SER A 274 13.75 0.46 16.33
CA SER A 274 14.82 -0.43 15.87
C SER A 274 14.67 -1.88 16.33
N ASN A 275 14.87 -2.79 15.38
CA ASN A 275 14.72 -4.24 15.47
C ASN A 275 13.30 -4.70 15.86
N GLY A 276 12.28 -3.90 15.56
CA GLY A 276 10.89 -4.23 15.93
C GLY A 276 10.61 -4.03 17.42
N ARG A 277 11.44 -3.26 18.13
CA ARG A 277 11.29 -3.03 19.58
C ARG A 277 10.02 -2.21 19.84
N LEU A 278 9.13 -2.73 20.69
CA LEU A 278 8.01 -1.96 21.24
C LEU A 278 8.55 -0.80 22.10
N LEU A 279 8.22 0.43 21.72
CA LEU A 279 8.60 1.65 22.42
C LEU A 279 7.49 2.11 23.36
N TYR A 280 6.25 2.05 22.88
CA TYR A 280 5.07 2.49 23.62
C TYR A 280 3.80 1.81 23.09
N GLU A 281 2.86 1.54 24.00
CA GLU A 281 1.53 1.02 23.70
C GLU A 281 0.48 1.99 24.24
N SER A 282 -0.53 2.28 23.43
CA SER A 282 -1.68 3.11 23.82
C SER A 282 -3.00 2.45 23.40
N THR A 283 -4.03 2.60 24.22
CA THR A 283 -5.41 2.19 23.91
C THR A 283 -6.35 3.36 23.66
N THR A 284 -5.80 4.59 23.58
CA THR A 284 -6.58 5.79 23.27
C THR A 284 -6.80 5.92 21.76
N ASN A 285 -7.84 6.67 21.38
CA ASN A 285 -8.05 7.05 19.98
C ASN A 285 -7.08 8.15 19.50
N SER A 286 -6.34 8.77 20.42
CA SER A 286 -5.37 9.83 20.12
C SER A 286 -3.97 9.47 20.65
N PRO A 287 -3.36 8.36 20.18
CA PRO A 287 -2.06 7.91 20.67
C PRO A 287 -0.96 8.91 20.29
N THR A 288 0.02 9.11 21.17
CA THR A 288 1.14 10.04 20.94
C THR A 288 2.45 9.45 21.43
N TYR A 289 3.53 9.65 20.68
CA TYR A 289 4.89 9.29 21.04
C TYR A 289 5.86 10.38 20.61
N LYS A 290 6.91 10.63 21.40
CA LYS A 290 7.97 11.59 21.08
C LYS A 290 9.26 10.83 20.77
N PRO A 291 9.68 10.78 19.50
CA PRO A 291 10.88 10.05 19.11
C PRO A 291 12.14 10.51 19.83
N THR A 292 13.05 9.57 20.08
CA THR A 292 14.37 9.84 20.63
C THR A 292 15.45 9.30 19.69
N ARG A 293 16.67 9.85 19.77
CA ARG A 293 17.83 9.36 19.01
C ARG A 293 18.14 7.87 19.20
N LEU A 294 17.62 7.24 20.25
CA LEU A 294 17.84 5.82 20.57
C LEU A 294 16.84 4.89 19.87
N ASP A 295 15.87 5.45 19.15
CA ASP A 295 14.81 4.66 18.49
C ASP A 295 15.23 4.20 17.09
N GLY A 296 16.11 4.95 16.42
CA GLY A 296 16.58 4.72 15.04
C GLY A 296 15.51 5.04 13.98
N TYR A 297 14.34 4.42 14.10
CA TYR A 297 13.11 4.86 13.45
C TYR A 297 11.94 4.70 14.42
N VAL A 298 10.82 5.34 14.12
CA VAL A 298 9.55 5.08 14.82
C VAL A 298 8.42 4.96 13.81
N ARG A 299 7.66 3.88 13.87
CA ARG A 299 6.39 3.71 13.15
C ARG A 299 5.29 3.30 14.11
N ALA A 300 4.03 3.55 13.75
CA ALA A 300 2.89 3.09 14.52
C ALA A 300 2.11 2.01 13.76
N THR A 301 1.62 1.01 14.50
CA THR A 301 0.60 0.08 14.02
C THR A 301 -0.62 0.18 14.92
N VAL A 302 -1.77 0.49 14.33
CA VAL A 302 -3.06 0.54 15.01
C VAL A 302 -3.80 -0.77 14.74
N TYR A 303 -4.23 -1.44 15.80
CA TYR A 303 -5.06 -2.64 15.75
C TYR A 303 -6.47 -2.29 16.16
N SER A 304 -7.47 -2.67 15.36
CA SER A 304 -8.88 -2.60 15.71
C SER A 304 -9.34 -3.92 16.33
N SER A 305 -10.26 -3.87 17.30
CA SER A 305 -10.96 -5.04 17.82
C SER A 305 -11.79 -5.78 16.77
N ARG A 306 -11.96 -5.19 15.57
CA ARG A 306 -12.60 -5.81 14.41
C ARG A 306 -11.64 -6.65 13.55
N GLY A 307 -10.36 -6.72 13.92
CA GLY A 307 -9.33 -7.47 13.19
C GLY A 307 -8.62 -6.69 12.08
N THR A 308 -9.06 -5.47 11.80
CA THR A 308 -8.42 -4.55 10.84
C THR A 308 -7.24 -3.82 11.48
N ARG A 309 -6.33 -3.32 10.65
CA ARG A 309 -5.09 -2.66 11.08
C ARG A 309 -4.81 -1.42 10.23
N ALA A 310 -3.99 -0.52 10.74
CA ALA A 310 -3.31 0.51 9.95
C ALA A 310 -1.82 0.60 10.33
N TRP A 311 -0.99 0.98 9.37
CA TRP A 311 0.45 1.19 9.54
C TRP A 311 0.81 2.59 9.04
N THR A 312 1.48 3.37 9.88
CA THR A 312 2.08 4.64 9.45
C THR A 312 3.46 4.39 8.87
N GLN A 313 3.93 5.29 8.02
CA GLN A 313 5.32 5.25 7.57
C GLN A 313 6.30 5.57 8.72
N PRO A 314 7.51 4.98 8.72
CA PRO A 314 8.52 5.23 9.72
C PRO A 314 9.05 6.66 9.63
N VAL A 315 9.09 7.34 10.78
CA VAL A 315 9.91 8.52 10.96
C VAL A 315 11.33 8.06 11.23
N PHE A 316 12.24 8.32 10.30
CA PHE A 316 13.66 8.05 10.48
C PHE A 316 14.28 9.07 11.43
N ILE A 317 14.88 8.58 12.52
CA ILE A 317 15.57 9.41 13.50
C ILE A 317 17.06 9.38 13.17
N GLY A 318 17.59 10.52 12.74
CA GLY A 318 19.01 10.65 12.46
C GLY A 318 19.87 10.33 13.68
N SER A 319 21.03 9.73 13.42
CA SER A 319 22.18 9.75 14.32
C SER A 319 22.83 11.13 14.34
#